data_AF-X1CJZ2-F1
#
_entry.id   AF-X1CJZ2-F1
#
_cell.length_a   1.000
_cell.length_b   1.000
_cell.length_c   1.000
_cell.angle_alpha   90.00
_cell.angle_beta   90.00
_cell.angle_gamma   90.00
#
_symmetry.space_group_name_H-M   'P 1'
#
loop_
_entity.id
_entity.type
_entity.pdbx_description
1 polymer ?
#
loop_
_entity_poly.entity_id
_entity_poly.type
_entity_poly.pdbx_seq_one_letter_code
_entity_poly.pdbx_strand_id
1 'polypeptide(L)'
;MGYEYKIERGSYAGQQRKELDFVVIQVRNPGTRPLVPDVPQGVPPPSTMEYVESYLPYLMAAHKAEGEQYTYGQYLEKQIAEVIKMYKEDGYNTNQAFMAVGDSQSIFLSDPPCLRAIDTRIRDNRLNFVVYFRSWDLWAGFPSNLAAIQLM
;
A
#
# COMPACT_ATOMS: atom_id res chain seq x y z
N MET A 1 1.09 -24.22 2.79
CA MET A 1 -0.19 -23.98 2.11
C MET A 1 0.02 -22.87 1.10
N GLY A 2 -0.66 -22.93 -0.04
CA GLY A 2 -0.60 -21.94 -1.11
C GLY A 2 -0.98 -22.59 -2.44
N TYR A 3 -1.76 -21.88 -3.25
CA TYR A 3 -2.14 -22.33 -4.58
C TYR A 3 -1.03 -21.96 -5.57
N GLU A 4 -0.58 -22.95 -6.35
CA GLU A 4 0.45 -22.75 -7.36
C GLU A 4 -0.22 -22.63 -8.73
N TYR A 5 0.14 -21.59 -9.47
CA TYR A 5 -0.43 -21.35 -10.79
C TYR A 5 0.58 -20.69 -11.73
N LYS A 6 0.34 -20.84 -13.03
CA LYS A 6 1.08 -20.13 -14.08
C LYS A 6 0.35 -18.84 -14.40
N ILE A 7 1.08 -17.72 -14.45
CA ILE A 7 0.52 -16.42 -14.77
C ILE A 7 0.20 -16.38 -16.27
N GLU A 8 -1.08 -16.24 -16.61
CA GLU A 8 -1.54 -16.19 -18.00
C GLU A 8 -1.54 -14.77 -18.58
N ARG A 9 -1.78 -13.75 -17.75
CA ARG A 9 -1.87 -12.34 -18.17
C ARG A 9 -1.32 -11.40 -17.09
N GLY A 10 -0.72 -10.30 -17.54
CA GLY A 10 -0.19 -9.22 -16.69
C GLY A 10 1.31 -9.34 -16.47
N SER A 11 1.81 -8.63 -15.46
CA SER A 11 3.22 -8.68 -15.09
C SER A 11 3.67 -10.12 -14.82
N TYR A 12 4.84 -10.50 -15.34
CA TYR A 12 5.43 -11.85 -15.21
C TYR A 12 4.65 -12.99 -15.88
N ALA A 13 3.86 -12.70 -16.92
CA ALA A 13 3.20 -13.73 -17.73
C ALA A 13 4.18 -14.85 -18.16
N GLY A 14 3.76 -16.10 -17.98
CA GLY A 14 4.57 -17.29 -18.21
C GLY A 14 5.28 -17.85 -16.97
N GLN A 15 5.48 -17.05 -15.92
CA GLN A 15 6.10 -17.50 -14.67
C GLN A 15 5.11 -18.27 -13.78
N GLN A 16 5.64 -19.03 -12.82
CA GLN A 16 4.83 -19.66 -11.77
C GLN A 16 4.82 -18.79 -10.51
N ARG A 17 3.67 -18.76 -9.83
CA ARG A 17 3.50 -18.09 -8.53
C ARG A 17 2.85 -19.04 -7.54
N LYS A 18 3.24 -18.89 -6.28
CA LYS A 18 2.54 -19.46 -5.13
C LYS A 18 1.78 -18.36 -4.41
N GLU A 19 0.49 -18.53 -4.26
CA GLU A 19 -0.42 -17.51 -3.73
C GLU A 19 -1.17 -17.99 -2.48
N LEU A 20 -1.40 -17.04 -1.58
CA LEU A 20 -2.42 -17.15 -0.55
C LEU A 20 -3.67 -16.44 -1.08
N ASP A 21 -4.78 -17.17 -1.13
CA ASP A 21 -6.05 -16.73 -1.71
C ASP A 21 -6.60 -15.46 -1.06
N PHE A 22 -6.54 -15.40 0.27
CA PHE A 22 -6.96 -14.23 1.03
C PHE A 22 -6.20 -14.15 2.35
N VAL A 23 -5.69 -12.96 2.67
CA VAL A 23 -4.95 -12.72 3.90
C VAL A 23 -5.46 -11.46 4.58
N VAL A 24 -5.72 -11.56 5.89
CA VAL A 24 -5.98 -10.42 6.77
C VAL A 24 -4.81 -10.30 7.73
N ILE A 25 -4.18 -9.13 7.76
CA ILE A 25 -3.01 -8.88 8.59
C ILE A 25 -3.34 -7.75 9.55
N GLN A 26 -3.12 -7.99 10.84
CA GLN A 26 -3.28 -7.00 11.89
C GLN A 26 -1.92 -6.66 12.50
N VAL A 27 -1.46 -5.43 12.26
CA VAL A 27 -0.24 -4.92 12.91
C VAL A 27 -0.59 -4.48 14.33
N ARG A 28 -0.17 -5.27 15.33
CA ARG A 28 -0.46 -4.99 16.74
C ARG A 28 0.51 -4.00 17.39
N ASN A 29 1.73 -3.91 16.86
CA ASN A 29 2.81 -3.08 17.39
C ASN A 29 3.35 -2.12 16.31
N PRO A 30 2.56 -1.15 15.83
CA PRO A 30 3.03 -0.22 14.79
C PRO A 30 4.19 0.67 15.27
N GLY A 31 4.41 0.82 16.58
CA GLY A 31 5.54 1.58 17.11
C GLY A 31 6.92 0.97 16.89
N THR A 32 7.01 -0.31 16.50
CA THR A 32 8.31 -1.01 16.34
C THR A 32 9.17 -0.36 15.26
N ARG A 33 10.48 -0.29 15.50
CA ARG A 33 11.49 0.21 14.56
C ARG A 33 12.69 -0.75 14.49
N PRO A 34 13.36 -0.89 13.33
CA PRO A 34 13.02 -0.30 12.04
C PRO A 34 11.68 -0.85 11.49
N LEU A 35 11.07 -0.17 10.50
CA LEU A 35 9.80 -0.62 9.92
C LEU A 35 9.99 -1.81 8.97
N VAL A 36 11.19 -1.94 8.39
CA VAL A 36 11.56 -3.09 7.57
C VAL A 36 11.77 -4.34 8.44
N PRO A 37 11.41 -5.53 7.95
CA PRO A 37 11.52 -6.76 8.73
C PRO A 37 12.98 -7.22 8.86
N ASP A 38 13.29 -7.82 10.00
CA ASP A 38 14.52 -8.61 10.15
C ASP A 38 14.41 -9.91 9.33
N VAL A 39 15.55 -10.36 8.82
CA VAL A 39 15.67 -11.61 8.07
C VAL A 39 16.69 -12.56 8.71
N PRO A 40 16.50 -13.88 8.60
CA PRO A 40 17.51 -14.85 9.04
C PRO A 40 18.86 -14.66 8.34
N GLN A 41 19.94 -15.11 8.99
CA GLN A 41 21.28 -15.05 8.40
C GLN A 41 21.32 -15.76 7.04
N GLY A 42 21.91 -15.11 6.04
CA GLY A 42 22.04 -15.62 4.67
C GLY A 42 20.84 -15.33 3.76
N VAL A 43 19.76 -14.75 4.30
CA VAL A 43 18.61 -14.29 3.53
C VAL A 43 18.78 -12.79 3.26
N PRO A 44 18.70 -12.33 1.99
CA PRO A 44 18.78 -10.90 1.70
C PRO A 44 17.54 -10.19 2.27
N PRO A 45 17.68 -8.97 2.82
CA PRO A 45 16.54 -8.22 3.31
C PRO A 45 15.60 -7.90 2.14
N PRO A 46 14.27 -8.01 2.33
CA PRO A 46 13.30 -7.75 1.26
C PRO A 46 13.19 -6.27 0.89
N SER A 47 13.66 -5.38 1.76
CA SER A 47 13.59 -3.92 1.62
C SER A 47 14.61 -3.25 2.56
N THR A 48 14.84 -1.95 2.38
CA THR A 48 15.65 -1.13 3.30
C THR A 48 14.91 0.15 3.68
N MET A 49 15.29 0.79 4.79
CA MET A 49 14.68 2.07 5.18
C MET A 49 14.93 3.16 4.14
N GLU A 50 16.11 3.17 3.51
CA GLU A 50 16.44 4.11 2.42
C GLU A 50 15.52 3.92 1.23
N TYR A 51 15.21 2.67 0.87
CA TYR A 51 14.25 2.38 -0.18
C TYR A 51 12.85 2.87 0.20
N VAL A 52 12.39 2.58 1.42
CA VAL A 52 11.08 3.03 1.93
C VAL A 52 10.96 4.56 1.88
N GLU A 53 11.98 5.28 2.34
CA GLU A 53 12.03 6.75 2.30
C GLU A 53 12.01 7.29 0.87
N SER A 54 12.74 6.65 -0.04
CA SER A 54 12.71 7.01 -1.48
C SER A 54 11.35 6.72 -2.14
N TYR A 55 10.60 5.75 -1.61
CA TYR A 55 9.30 5.33 -2.12
C TYR A 55 8.14 6.18 -1.58
N LEU A 56 8.30 6.81 -0.42
CA LEU A 56 7.25 7.62 0.21
C LEU A 56 6.73 8.74 -0.69
N PRO A 57 7.57 9.52 -1.42
CA PRO A 57 7.08 10.49 -2.40
C PRO A 57 6.21 9.87 -3.50
N TYR A 58 6.50 8.66 -3.95
CA TYR A 58 5.68 7.95 -4.95
C TYR A 58 4.28 7.60 -4.40
N LEU A 59 4.19 7.32 -3.10
CA LEU A 59 2.92 7.08 -2.40
C LEU A 59 2.10 8.37 -2.26
N MET A 60 2.75 9.49 -1.96
CA MET A 60 2.08 10.71 -1.49
C MET A 60 1.96 11.83 -2.53
N ALA A 61 2.82 11.87 -3.54
CA ALA A 61 2.88 12.95 -4.53
C ALA A 61 2.46 12.48 -5.93
N ALA A 62 1.78 13.36 -6.66
CA ALA A 62 1.35 13.11 -8.04
C ALA A 62 2.50 13.14 -9.07
N HIS A 63 3.76 13.32 -8.66
CA HIS A 63 4.90 13.35 -9.58
C HIS A 63 5.13 11.99 -10.20
N LYS A 64 5.02 11.92 -11.52
CA LYS A 64 5.10 10.70 -12.31
C LYS A 64 6.39 10.69 -13.13
N ALA A 65 7.19 9.64 -13.02
CA ALA A 65 8.42 9.50 -13.80
C ALA A 65 8.13 9.09 -15.26
N GLU A 66 9.12 9.30 -16.15
CA GLU A 66 9.01 8.87 -17.54
C GLU A 66 8.80 7.35 -17.64
N GLY A 67 7.79 6.93 -18.40
CA GLY A 67 7.45 5.52 -18.58
C GLY A 67 6.52 4.93 -17.52
N GLU A 68 6.24 5.62 -16.41
CA GLU A 68 5.24 5.16 -15.45
C GLU A 68 3.82 5.29 -16.05
N GLN A 69 2.90 4.43 -15.63
CA GLN A 69 1.49 4.52 -16.02
C GLN A 69 0.67 5.36 -15.03
N TYR A 70 1.04 5.29 -13.75
CA TYR A 70 0.43 6.02 -12.64
C TYR A 70 1.40 6.12 -11.46
N THR A 71 1.09 6.98 -10.50
CA THR A 71 1.60 6.89 -9.13
C THR A 71 0.44 6.73 -8.15
N TYR A 72 0.69 6.25 -6.93
CA TYR A 72 -0.38 6.24 -5.93
C TYR A 72 -0.73 7.67 -5.50
N GLY A 73 0.26 8.55 -5.40
CA GLY A 73 0.07 9.94 -5.03
C GLY A 73 -0.85 10.70 -5.97
N GLN A 74 -0.88 10.37 -7.27
CA GLN A 74 -1.81 11.02 -8.22
C GLN A 74 -3.29 10.86 -7.81
N TYR A 75 -3.61 9.77 -7.11
CA TYR A 75 -4.94 9.54 -6.55
C TYR A 75 -5.02 10.07 -5.11
N LEU A 76 -4.02 9.77 -4.28
CA LEU A 76 -4.09 10.00 -2.83
C LEU A 76 -3.89 11.45 -2.41
N GLU A 77 -3.04 12.23 -3.08
CA GLU A 77 -2.56 13.55 -2.61
C GLU A 77 -3.70 14.47 -2.16
N LYS A 78 -4.73 14.64 -3.01
CA LYS A 78 -5.91 15.48 -2.69
C LYS A 78 -6.82 14.85 -1.63
N GLN A 79 -6.93 13.53 -1.64
CA GLN A 79 -7.78 12.80 -0.70
C GLN A 79 -7.17 12.81 0.72
N ILE A 80 -5.84 12.74 0.84
CA ILE A 80 -5.13 12.89 2.11
C ILE A 80 -5.44 14.25 2.73
N ALA A 81 -5.33 15.34 1.94
CA ALA A 81 -5.64 16.69 2.42
C ALA A 81 -7.09 16.80 2.91
N GLU A 82 -8.04 16.20 2.19
CA GLU A 82 -9.46 16.21 2.59
C GLU A 82 -9.72 15.37 3.85
N VAL A 83 -9.12 14.19 3.98
CA VAL A 83 -9.22 13.37 5.20
C VAL A 83 -8.65 14.11 6.43
N ILE A 84 -7.52 14.80 6.26
CA ILE A 84 -6.93 15.64 7.31
C ILE A 84 -7.92 16.75 7.72
N LYS A 85 -8.54 17.41 6.73
CA LYS A 85 -9.53 18.45 6.96
C LYS A 85 -10.75 17.92 7.73
N MET A 86 -11.31 16.78 7.31
CA MET A 86 -12.44 16.12 7.99
C MET A 86 -12.16 15.95 9.49
N TYR A 87 -10.97 15.43 9.85
CA TYR A 87 -10.63 15.24 11.25
C TYR A 87 -10.39 16.53 12.02
N LYS A 88 -9.84 17.57 11.37
CA LYS A 88 -9.56 18.85 12.02
C LYS A 88 -10.80 19.71 12.21
N GLU A 89 -11.74 19.66 11.27
CA GLU A 89 -12.89 20.58 11.20
C GLU A 89 -14.22 19.92 11.59
N ASP A 90 -14.48 18.69 11.13
CA ASP A 90 -15.76 18.01 11.33
C ASP A 90 -15.76 17.07 12.56
N GLY A 91 -14.57 16.72 13.05
CA GLY A 91 -14.35 15.89 14.22
C GLY A 91 -14.05 14.41 13.90
N TYR A 92 -13.78 13.63 14.96
CA TYR A 92 -13.18 12.30 14.82
C TYR A 92 -14.17 11.18 14.49
N ASN A 93 -15.46 11.37 14.77
CA ASN A 93 -16.49 10.35 14.61
C ASN A 93 -17.09 10.34 13.19
N THR A 94 -16.23 10.30 12.17
CA THR A 94 -16.65 10.14 10.77
C THR A 94 -16.46 8.71 10.29
N ASN A 95 -17.39 8.23 9.46
CA ASN A 95 -17.26 6.98 8.70
C ASN A 95 -16.95 7.23 7.22
N GLN A 96 -16.61 8.48 6.86
CA GLN A 96 -16.40 8.94 5.48
C GLN A 96 -14.93 9.19 5.14
N ALA A 97 -14.02 9.06 6.11
CA ALA A 97 -12.57 9.27 5.94
C ALA A 97 -11.92 8.12 5.15
N PHE A 98 -12.17 8.11 3.85
CA PHE A 98 -11.83 7.05 2.92
C PHE A 98 -11.09 7.63 1.70
N MET A 99 -10.07 6.91 1.24
CA MET A 99 -9.29 7.27 0.06
C MET A 99 -9.27 6.11 -0.93
N ALA A 100 -9.68 6.39 -2.17
CA ALA A 100 -9.67 5.44 -3.27
C ALA A 100 -8.39 5.56 -4.09
N VAL A 101 -7.82 4.42 -4.52
CA VAL A 101 -6.69 4.37 -5.43
C VAL A 101 -7.13 3.75 -6.74
N GLY A 102 -6.94 4.47 -7.84
CA GLY A 102 -7.48 4.13 -9.15
C GLY A 102 -8.90 4.65 -9.38
N ASP A 103 -9.27 4.69 -10.65
CA ASP A 103 -10.54 5.21 -11.18
C ASP A 103 -11.16 4.20 -12.17
N SER A 104 -12.23 4.61 -12.87
CA SER A 104 -12.90 3.79 -13.88
C SER A 104 -12.02 3.45 -15.09
N GLN A 105 -10.97 4.24 -15.36
CA GLN A 105 -10.04 4.02 -16.47
C GLN A 105 -8.90 3.06 -16.10
N SER A 106 -8.67 2.87 -14.80
CA SER A 106 -7.57 2.03 -14.30
C SER A 106 -7.66 0.58 -14.80
N ILE A 107 -8.85 0.08 -15.13
CA ILE A 107 -9.03 -1.29 -15.68
C ILE A 107 -8.35 -1.50 -17.03
N PHE A 108 -8.07 -0.42 -17.78
CA PHE A 108 -7.44 -0.47 -19.10
C PHE A 108 -5.91 -0.36 -19.05
N LEU A 109 -5.32 -0.15 -17.86
CA LEU A 109 -3.88 -0.15 -17.69
C LEU A 109 -3.32 -1.57 -17.90
N SER A 110 -2.08 -1.67 -18.39
CA SER A 110 -1.39 -2.97 -18.46
C SER A 110 -1.13 -3.51 -17.05
N ASP A 111 -0.80 -2.62 -16.12
CA ASP A 111 -0.44 -2.94 -14.75
C ASP A 111 -1.27 -2.06 -13.78
N PRO A 112 -2.55 -2.37 -13.51
CA PRO A 112 -3.40 -1.51 -12.68
C PRO A 112 -2.92 -1.42 -11.22
N PRO A 113 -3.31 -0.35 -10.46
CA PRO A 113 -2.95 -0.20 -9.05
C PRO A 113 -3.30 -1.42 -8.20
N CYS A 114 -2.34 -1.90 -7.40
CA CYS A 114 -2.52 -3.00 -6.47
C CYS A 114 -3.19 -2.55 -5.16
N LEU A 115 -2.72 -1.45 -4.56
CA LEU A 115 -3.45 -0.72 -3.52
C LEU A 115 -4.72 -0.14 -4.15
N ARG A 116 -5.88 -0.36 -3.52
CA ARG A 116 -7.18 0.10 -4.02
C ARG A 116 -7.92 1.03 -3.06
N ALA A 117 -7.69 0.88 -1.75
CA ALA A 117 -8.35 1.72 -0.76
C ALA A 117 -7.55 1.85 0.54
N ILE A 118 -7.72 3.01 1.18
CA ILE A 118 -7.28 3.29 2.55
C ILE A 118 -8.46 3.94 3.29
N ASP A 119 -9.03 3.24 4.28
CA ASP A 119 -9.95 3.81 5.26
C ASP A 119 -9.15 4.21 6.50
N THR A 120 -9.47 5.36 7.08
CA THR A 120 -8.84 5.81 8.32
C THR A 120 -9.90 6.03 9.39
N ARG A 121 -9.54 5.81 10.66
CA ARG A 121 -10.42 6.08 11.81
C ARG A 121 -9.64 6.54 13.03
N ILE A 122 -10.06 7.65 13.62
CA ILE A 122 -9.57 8.05 14.94
C ILE A 122 -10.47 7.44 16.01
N ARG A 123 -9.90 6.55 16.83
CA ARG A 123 -10.61 5.91 17.96
C ARG A 123 -9.63 5.62 19.09
N ASP A 124 -10.08 5.82 20.33
CA ASP A 124 -9.27 5.61 21.54
C ASP A 124 -7.90 6.33 21.49
N ASN A 125 -7.92 7.58 21.00
CA ASN A 125 -6.75 8.43 20.78
C ASN A 125 -5.68 7.81 19.84
N ARG A 126 -6.10 6.96 18.91
CA ARG A 126 -5.25 6.34 17.88
C ARG A 126 -5.84 6.56 16.49
N LEU A 127 -4.98 6.86 15.52
CA LEU A 127 -5.32 6.84 14.10
C LEU A 127 -5.11 5.43 13.56
N ASN A 128 -6.19 4.79 13.14
CA ASN A 128 -6.19 3.43 12.59
C ASN A 128 -6.27 3.53 11.07
N PHE A 129 -5.52 2.67 10.39
CA PHE A 129 -5.54 2.51 8.95
C PHE A 129 -6.08 1.13 8.61
N VAL A 130 -7.01 1.07 7.67
CA VAL A 130 -7.49 -0.17 7.05
C VAL A 130 -7.16 -0.09 5.58
N VAL A 131 -6.21 -0.91 5.15
CA VAL A 131 -5.68 -0.89 3.78
C VAL A 131 -6.18 -2.10 3.00
N TYR A 132 -6.53 -1.88 1.74
CA TYR A 132 -7.00 -2.94 0.85
C TYR A 132 -6.14 -3.00 -0.41
N PHE A 133 -5.49 -4.16 -0.58
CA PHE A 133 -4.73 -4.53 -1.77
C PHE A 133 -5.48 -5.65 -2.52
N ARG A 134 -5.67 -5.50 -3.83
CA ARG A 134 -6.26 -6.55 -4.68
C ARG A 134 -5.28 -7.69 -5.01
N SER A 135 -3.99 -7.43 -4.83
CA SER A 135 -2.86 -8.32 -5.11
C SER A 135 -1.64 -7.71 -4.44
N TRP A 136 -0.75 -8.54 -3.90
CA TRP A 136 0.43 -8.04 -3.20
C TRP A 136 1.60 -9.02 -3.32
N ASP A 137 2.77 -8.52 -3.69
CA ASP A 137 4.01 -9.28 -3.53
C ASP A 137 4.35 -9.39 -2.04
N LEU A 138 4.26 -10.59 -1.48
CA LEU A 138 4.51 -10.85 -0.06
C LEU A 138 5.98 -10.74 0.33
N TRP A 139 6.91 -10.75 -0.63
CA TRP A 139 8.34 -10.67 -0.33
C TRP A 139 8.82 -9.23 -0.22
N ALA A 140 8.90 -8.50 -1.34
CA ALA A 140 9.49 -7.16 -1.37
C ALA A 140 8.43 -6.05 -1.27
N GLY A 141 7.32 -6.20 -1.99
CA GLY A 141 6.24 -5.20 -2.02
C GLY A 141 5.56 -5.01 -0.67
N PHE A 142 5.27 -6.10 0.04
CA PHE A 142 4.60 -6.12 1.34
C PHE A 142 5.26 -5.25 2.40
N PRO A 143 6.52 -5.51 2.79
CA PRO A 143 7.18 -4.71 3.82
C PRO A 143 7.36 -3.25 3.38
N SER A 144 7.70 -3.01 2.10
CA SER A 144 7.94 -1.65 1.60
C SER A 144 6.67 -0.80 1.59
N ASN A 145 5.56 -1.35 1.08
CA ASN A 145 4.29 -0.62 1.02
C ASN A 145 3.72 -0.37 2.41
N LEU A 146 3.76 -1.36 3.32
CA LEU A 146 3.29 -1.13 4.69
C LEU A 146 4.12 -0.08 5.41
N ALA A 147 5.44 -0.14 5.31
CA ALA A 147 6.32 0.85 5.94
C ALA A 147 6.05 2.26 5.41
N ALA A 148 5.91 2.42 4.09
CA ALA A 148 5.60 3.72 3.49
C ALA A 148 4.21 4.23 3.90
N ILE A 149 3.17 3.39 3.87
CA ILE A 149 1.81 3.77 4.31
C ILE A 149 1.81 4.15 5.79
N GLN A 150 2.64 3.52 6.60
CA GLN A 150 2.73 3.85 8.02
C GLN A 150 3.45 5.19 8.28
N LEU A 151 4.31 5.64 7.37
CA LEU A 151 4.99 6.93 7.44
C LEU A 151 4.14 8.09 6.90
N MET A 152 3.12 7.79 6.11
CA MET A 152 2.15 8.75 5.55
C MET A 152 1.28 9.38 6.65
#